data_AF-A0AAN7ZUU4-F1
#
_entry.id   AF-A0AAN7ZUU4-F1
#
_cell.length_a   1.000
_cell.length_b   1.000
_cell.length_c   1.000
_cell.angle_alpha   90.00
_cell.angle_beta   90.00
_cell.angle_gamma   90.00
#
_symmetry.space_group_name_H-M   'P 1'
#
loop_
_entity.id
_entity.type
_entity.pdbx_description
1 polymer ?
#
loop_
_entity_poly.entity_id
_entity_poly.type
_entity_poly.pdbx_seq_one_letter_code
_entity_poly.pdbx_strand_id
1 'polypeptide(L)'
;MEGLATNLDVFAKLKESGSIKDSNRLYDFVKLSLKKELSNEHNKALKSFCSKYCYNLYKRWTKSGCKATDFSKNNSDWLGSEVIWPEYIQSSATEPTIDVAGPSRKDVLSTRCVGTSTHVSSRKPIADLAPKQKKRRIENLASTLSYEEQSLIYLSSLKARGNSDVADILDYLLKNPEQVKRVKEFIFSQKKNVMSSEKALGTMLSLKLTKWQYNTLRKSVQEEGVDLFPSYYSIQKAKLECYPPKEDIEITDMSAQIKIQSLLNLTAERLLKVTEVGNDKNKLELISKWGFDGASNQSNYKQRSETNEDDSSVFMGSLVPIKLICEEQVMFQSSITNIEITTRFNKCTLI
;
A
#
# COMPACT_ATOMS: atom_id res chain seq x y z
N MET A 1 -12.26 24.40 23.71
CA MET A 1 -10.98 23.73 23.38
C MET A 1 -9.93 24.81 23.16
N GLU A 2 -9.05 25.04 24.13
CA GLU A 2 -7.99 26.03 23.97
C GLU A 2 -7.01 25.58 22.86
N GLY A 3 -6.83 26.41 21.84
CA GLY A 3 -5.79 26.23 20.82
C GLY A 3 -6.07 25.28 19.65
N LEU A 4 -7.32 24.83 19.44
CA LEU A 4 -7.71 23.99 18.27
C LEU A 4 -9.04 24.48 17.65
N ALA A 5 -9.19 25.79 17.50
CA ALA A 5 -10.41 26.40 16.97
C ALA A 5 -10.45 26.30 15.44
N THR A 6 -9.32 26.53 14.77
CA THR A 6 -9.22 26.58 13.30
C THR A 6 -8.44 25.40 12.73
N ASN A 7 -8.66 25.12 11.44
CA ASN A 7 -7.86 24.12 10.72
C ASN A 7 -6.36 24.50 10.67
N LEU A 8 -6.04 25.79 10.74
CA LEU A 8 -4.67 26.28 10.85
C LEU A 8 -4.00 25.84 12.16
N ASP A 9 -4.71 25.93 13.28
CA ASP A 9 -4.19 25.53 14.59
C ASP A 9 -3.83 24.05 14.62
N VAL A 10 -4.74 23.20 14.09
CA VAL A 10 -4.53 21.76 13.98
C VAL A 10 -3.34 21.44 13.06
N PHE A 11 -3.24 22.14 11.94
CA PHE A 11 -2.14 21.96 10.99
C PHE A 11 -0.78 22.34 11.60
N ALA A 12 -0.69 23.47 12.31
CA ALA A 12 0.53 23.91 12.98
C ALA A 12 1.00 22.87 14.01
N LYS A 13 0.07 22.37 14.87
CA LYS A 13 0.37 21.36 15.89
C LYS A 13 0.83 20.03 15.31
N LEU A 14 0.19 19.55 14.25
CA LEU A 14 0.60 18.32 13.59
C LEU A 14 1.94 18.46 12.87
N LYS A 15 2.23 19.64 12.31
CA LYS A 15 3.51 19.93 11.66
C LYS A 15 4.66 20.01 12.68
N GLU A 16 4.45 20.65 13.83
CA GLU A 16 5.41 20.67 14.95
C GLU A 16 5.79 19.25 15.40
N SER A 17 4.82 18.33 15.39
CA SER A 17 5.08 16.94 15.77
C SER A 17 5.91 16.15 14.72
N GLY A 18 6.08 16.68 13.50
CA GLY A 18 6.83 16.04 12.42
C GLY A 18 6.04 15.06 11.55
N SER A 19 4.74 14.86 11.80
CA SER A 19 3.89 14.02 10.94
C SER A 19 2.44 14.49 10.87
N ILE A 20 2.02 14.93 9.67
CA ILE A 20 0.66 15.38 9.37
C ILE A 20 -0.35 14.21 9.29
N LYS A 21 0.14 12.97 9.18
CA LYS A 21 -0.70 11.76 9.10
C LYS A 21 -1.05 11.18 10.46
N ASP A 22 -0.41 11.65 11.53
CA ASP A 22 -0.50 10.99 12.82
C ASP A 22 -1.83 11.31 13.54
N SER A 23 -2.82 10.45 13.30
CA SER A 23 -4.14 10.58 13.91
C SER A 23 -4.17 10.27 15.40
N ASN A 24 -3.18 9.52 15.92
CA ASN A 24 -3.09 9.23 17.34
C ASN A 24 -2.64 10.47 18.10
N ARG A 25 -1.67 11.21 17.56
CA ARG A 25 -1.26 12.49 18.14
C ARG A 25 -2.37 13.52 18.15
N LEU A 26 -3.12 13.65 17.06
CA LEU A 26 -4.29 14.54 17.05
C LEU A 26 -5.31 14.14 18.13
N TYR A 27 -5.56 12.84 18.28
CA TYR A 27 -6.44 12.32 19.32
C TYR A 27 -5.92 12.66 20.73
N ASP A 28 -4.64 12.47 21.00
CA ASP A 28 -4.03 12.77 22.30
C ASP A 28 -4.10 14.27 22.63
N PHE A 29 -3.85 15.14 21.64
CA PHE A 29 -4.00 16.58 21.82
C PHE A 29 -5.43 16.98 22.17
N VAL A 30 -6.42 16.47 21.42
CA VAL A 30 -7.83 16.76 21.69
C VAL A 30 -8.26 16.22 23.05
N LYS A 31 -7.76 15.04 23.44
CA LYS A 31 -8.05 14.44 24.75
C LYS A 31 -7.46 15.25 25.90
N LEU A 32 -6.23 15.75 25.76
CA LEU A 32 -5.59 16.63 26.74
C LEU A 32 -6.35 17.97 26.87
N SER A 33 -6.80 18.53 25.75
CA SER A 33 -7.57 19.79 25.72
C SER A 33 -8.99 19.69 26.28
N LEU A 34 -9.57 18.48 26.36
CA LEU A 34 -10.96 18.28 26.80
C LEU A 34 -11.14 18.27 28.32
N LYS A 35 -10.09 18.05 29.11
CA LYS A 35 -10.12 17.96 30.59
C LYS A 35 -11.29 17.13 31.17
N LYS A 36 -11.85 16.20 30.38
CA LYS A 36 -13.05 15.40 30.71
C LYS A 36 -12.83 13.95 30.28
N GLU A 37 -13.31 13.02 31.10
CA GLU A 37 -13.33 11.61 30.74
C GLU A 37 -14.42 11.33 29.70
N LEU A 38 -14.01 10.77 28.56
CA LEU A 38 -14.91 10.35 27.50
C LEU A 38 -15.31 8.88 27.71
N SER A 39 -16.58 8.56 27.49
CA SER A 39 -17.06 7.17 27.37
C SER A 39 -16.26 6.40 26.30
N ASN A 40 -16.18 5.08 26.45
CA ASN A 40 -15.54 4.18 25.47
C ASN A 40 -16.09 4.37 24.04
N GLU A 41 -17.39 4.64 23.90
CA GLU A 41 -18.01 4.92 22.60
C GLU A 41 -17.55 6.26 22.01
N HIS A 42 -17.50 7.32 22.83
CA HIS A 42 -17.01 8.64 22.42
C HIS A 42 -15.52 8.63 22.09
N ASN A 43 -14.72 7.84 22.81
CA ASN A 43 -13.30 7.63 22.48
C ASN A 43 -13.12 6.98 21.12
N LYS A 44 -13.91 5.95 20.80
CA LYS A 44 -13.87 5.27 19.50
C LYS A 44 -14.32 6.20 18.37
N ALA A 45 -15.38 6.97 18.60
CA ALA A 45 -15.87 7.96 17.64
C ALA A 45 -14.84 9.07 17.38
N LEU A 46 -14.19 9.58 18.43
CA LEU A 46 -13.15 10.61 18.32
C LEU A 46 -11.92 10.09 17.55
N LYS A 47 -11.44 8.88 17.86
CA LYS A 47 -10.35 8.26 17.07
C LYS A 47 -10.71 8.13 15.59
N SER A 48 -11.93 7.72 15.28
CA SER A 48 -12.39 7.64 13.89
C SER A 48 -12.45 9.02 13.23
N PHE A 49 -12.88 10.06 13.96
CA PHE A 49 -12.90 11.43 13.47
C PHE A 49 -11.49 11.94 13.17
N CYS A 50 -10.56 11.84 14.13
CA CYS A 50 -9.16 12.26 13.96
C CYS A 50 -8.50 11.56 12.78
N SER A 51 -8.74 10.25 12.58
CA SER A 51 -8.22 9.51 11.43
C SER A 51 -8.72 10.05 10.09
N LYS A 52 -10.04 10.30 9.97
CA LYS A 52 -10.63 10.89 8.75
C LYS A 52 -10.13 12.31 8.50
N TYR A 53 -10.00 13.09 9.57
CA TYR A 53 -9.51 14.46 9.49
C TYR A 53 -8.05 14.51 9.00
N CYS A 54 -7.14 13.77 9.65
CA CYS A 54 -5.72 13.69 9.25
C CYS A 54 -5.56 13.18 7.81
N TYR A 55 -6.39 12.22 7.38
CA TYR A 55 -6.39 11.76 6.00
C TYR A 55 -6.75 12.87 5.00
N ASN A 56 -7.82 13.63 5.28
CA ASN A 56 -8.23 14.75 4.45
C ASN A 56 -7.20 15.87 4.42
N LEU A 57 -6.61 16.20 5.58
CA LEU A 57 -5.54 17.16 5.71
C LEU A 57 -4.31 16.73 4.88
N TYR A 58 -3.89 15.47 5.01
CA TYR A 58 -2.78 14.92 4.23
C TYR A 58 -3.05 14.93 2.72
N LYS A 59 -4.28 14.61 2.31
CA LYS A 59 -4.69 14.69 0.89
C LYS A 59 -4.54 16.11 0.36
N ARG A 60 -4.95 17.13 1.11
CA ARG A 60 -4.73 18.55 0.73
C ARG A 60 -3.24 18.91 0.72
N TRP A 61 -2.48 18.45 1.71
CA TRP A 61 -1.03 18.66 1.81
C TRP A 61 -0.26 18.14 0.59
N THR A 62 -0.57 16.91 0.16
CA THR A 62 0.04 16.31 -1.04
C THR A 62 -0.34 17.02 -2.32
N LYS A 63 -1.58 17.51 -2.46
CA LYS A 63 -2.02 18.30 -3.62
C LYS A 63 -1.28 19.64 -3.73
N SER A 64 -0.86 20.22 -2.61
CA SER A 64 -0.02 21.43 -2.57
C SER A 64 1.49 21.13 -2.68
N GLY A 65 1.89 19.95 -3.15
CA GLY A 65 3.29 19.60 -3.35
C GLY A 65 4.12 19.48 -2.07
N CYS A 66 3.46 19.28 -0.92
CA CYS A 66 4.11 19.17 0.39
C CYS A 66 4.96 20.39 0.78
N LYS A 67 4.62 21.58 0.29
CA LYS A 67 5.27 22.85 0.63
C LYS A 67 4.35 23.71 1.49
N ALA A 68 4.86 24.22 2.60
CA ALA A 68 4.06 24.98 3.56
C ALA A 68 3.50 26.28 2.97
N THR A 69 4.32 26.98 2.19
CA THR A 69 3.94 28.20 1.46
C THR A 69 2.78 27.95 0.51
N ASP A 70 2.88 26.88 -0.28
CA ASP A 70 1.91 26.54 -1.32
C ASP A 70 0.63 25.96 -0.69
N PHE A 71 0.75 25.27 0.44
CA PHE A 71 -0.40 24.77 1.19
C PHE A 71 -1.22 25.90 1.81
N SER A 72 -0.57 26.85 2.48
CA SER A 72 -1.24 28.01 3.07
C SER A 72 -1.88 28.90 2.00
N LYS A 73 -1.22 29.09 0.85
CA LYS A 73 -1.76 29.87 -0.27
C LYS A 73 -2.97 29.19 -0.93
N ASN A 74 -2.91 27.87 -1.16
CA ASN A 74 -3.95 27.15 -1.91
C ASN A 74 -5.14 26.72 -1.03
N ASN A 75 -5.03 26.81 0.29
CA ASN A 75 -6.08 26.39 1.23
C ASN A 75 -6.40 27.47 2.28
N SER A 76 -6.14 28.75 1.99
CA SER A 76 -6.34 29.88 2.93
C SER A 76 -7.73 29.87 3.56
N ASP A 77 -8.76 29.72 2.73
CA ASP A 77 -10.16 29.80 3.16
C ASP A 77 -10.52 28.61 4.07
N TRP A 78 -10.00 27.43 3.74
CA TRP A 78 -10.19 26.23 4.54
C TRP A 78 -9.41 26.29 5.85
N LEU A 79 -8.18 26.83 5.84
CA LEU A 79 -7.36 26.98 7.04
C LEU A 79 -7.96 27.97 8.04
N GLY A 80 -8.58 29.04 7.55
CA GLY A 80 -9.33 30.00 8.36
C GLY A 80 -10.70 29.51 8.85
N SER A 81 -11.20 28.39 8.33
CA SER A 81 -12.47 27.81 8.79
C SER A 81 -12.32 27.11 10.14
N GLU A 82 -13.36 27.19 10.97
CA GLU A 82 -13.42 26.45 12.23
C GLU A 82 -13.48 24.94 12.02
N VAL A 83 -12.91 24.19 12.96
CA VAL A 83 -12.99 22.73 12.94
C VAL A 83 -14.34 22.30 13.52
N ILE A 84 -15.14 21.62 12.70
CA ILE A 84 -16.42 21.04 13.15
C ILE A 84 -16.14 19.78 13.95
N TRP A 85 -15.94 19.95 15.25
CA TRP A 85 -15.77 18.86 16.20
C TRP A 85 -17.12 18.15 16.48
N PRO A 86 -17.10 16.85 16.83
CA PRO A 86 -18.31 16.14 17.25
C PRO A 86 -19.03 16.83 18.43
N GLU A 87 -20.36 16.85 18.43
CA GLU A 87 -21.19 17.59 19.41
C GLU A 87 -20.86 17.27 20.87
N TYR A 88 -20.53 16.02 21.18
CA TYR A 88 -20.15 15.58 22.54
C TYR A 88 -18.82 16.16 23.05
N ILE A 89 -18.07 16.87 22.19
CA ILE A 89 -16.82 17.60 22.50
C ILE A 89 -17.09 19.09 22.70
N GLN A 90 -18.18 19.61 22.13
CA GLN A 90 -18.52 21.04 22.13
C GLN A 90 -19.31 21.50 23.37
N SER A 91 -19.76 20.58 24.22
CA SER A 91 -20.54 20.90 25.42
C SER A 91 -19.64 21.43 26.55
N SER A 92 -19.49 22.74 26.69
CA SER A 92 -19.11 23.40 27.94
C SER A 92 -20.30 24.16 28.53
N ALA A 93 -20.79 23.65 29.66
CA ALA A 93 -21.54 24.31 30.74
C ALA A 93 -22.79 25.15 30.41
N THR A 94 -23.96 24.61 30.78
CA THR A 94 -24.86 25.31 31.71
C THR A 94 -25.56 24.24 32.55
N GLU A 95 -25.34 24.28 33.86
CA GLU A 95 -25.85 23.32 34.85
C GLU A 95 -27.34 23.54 35.13
N PRO A 96 -28.12 22.49 35.48
CA PRO A 96 -29.24 22.62 36.39
C PRO A 96 -28.78 22.29 37.81
N THR A 97 -29.03 23.24 38.71
CA THR A 97 -28.89 23.14 40.16
C THR A 97 -29.67 21.95 40.74
N ILE A 98 -29.02 21.19 41.61
CA ILE A 98 -29.65 20.21 42.50
C ILE A 98 -29.86 20.91 43.85
N ASP A 99 -31.12 21.05 44.27
CA ASP A 99 -31.47 21.24 45.67
C ASP A 99 -32.14 19.96 46.20
N VAL A 100 -31.55 19.42 47.27
CA VAL A 100 -32.05 18.26 48.03
C VAL A 100 -32.78 18.76 49.28
N ALA A 101 -34.05 18.38 49.44
CA ALA A 101 -34.65 18.15 50.76
C ALA A 101 -35.92 17.28 50.62
N GLY A 102 -35.97 16.10 51.26
CA GLY A 102 -37.24 15.39 51.57
C GLY A 102 -38.04 16.13 52.67
N PRO A 103 -39.24 15.67 53.12
CA PRO A 103 -39.68 14.27 53.19
C PRO A 103 -41.20 13.98 52.92
N SER A 104 -41.54 12.67 52.88
CA SER A 104 -42.79 12.00 53.35
C SER A 104 -44.21 12.36 52.83
N ARG A 105 -44.91 11.30 52.38
CA ARG A 105 -46.36 10.97 52.42
C ARG A 105 -47.41 12.08 52.19
N LYS A 106 -48.29 11.87 51.20
CA LYS A 106 -49.71 11.45 51.38
C LYS A 106 -50.42 11.28 50.02
N ASP A 107 -51.38 10.35 50.03
CA ASP A 107 -52.35 10.03 49.00
C ASP A 107 -53.12 11.25 48.44
N VAL A 108 -53.70 11.10 47.23
CA VAL A 108 -55.15 11.25 46.92
C VAL A 108 -55.40 11.43 45.41
N LEU A 109 -56.18 10.48 44.86
CA LEU A 109 -57.13 10.49 43.73
C LEU A 109 -56.82 11.06 42.32
N SER A 110 -57.16 10.20 41.33
CA SER A 110 -58.01 10.47 40.15
C SER A 110 -57.50 11.51 39.14
N THR A 111 -57.36 11.25 37.84
CA THR A 111 -58.47 10.90 36.92
C THR A 111 -57.91 10.65 35.51
N ARG A 112 -58.51 9.67 34.80
CA ARG A 112 -58.74 9.55 33.35
C ARG A 112 -57.61 9.25 32.34
N CYS A 113 -57.92 8.20 31.58
CA CYS A 113 -57.30 7.65 30.40
C CYS A 113 -57.38 8.59 29.19
N VAL A 114 -56.33 8.60 28.35
CA VAL A 114 -56.42 8.96 26.92
C VAL A 114 -55.57 7.96 26.14
N GLY A 115 -56.22 7.11 25.36
CA GLY A 115 -55.57 6.19 24.43
C GLY A 115 -55.08 6.94 23.20
N THR A 116 -53.79 6.80 22.87
CA THR A 116 -53.23 7.29 21.61
C THR A 116 -53.36 6.21 20.54
N SER A 117 -54.21 6.51 19.55
CA SER A 117 -54.30 5.77 18.29
C SER A 117 -52.95 5.86 17.56
N THR A 118 -52.29 4.72 17.37
CA THR A 118 -51.09 4.61 16.54
C THR A 118 -51.50 4.36 15.10
N HIS A 119 -51.33 5.36 14.24
CA HIS A 119 -51.34 5.14 12.80
C HIS A 119 -50.22 4.16 12.42
N VAL A 120 -50.59 2.96 11.98
CA VAL A 120 -49.65 1.95 11.48
C VAL A 120 -49.09 2.45 10.15
N SER A 121 -47.88 3.00 10.17
CA SER A 121 -47.13 3.34 8.96
C SER A 121 -46.88 2.07 8.13
N SER A 122 -47.14 2.15 6.82
CA SER A 122 -46.91 1.04 5.89
C SER A 122 -45.44 0.62 5.92
N ARG A 123 -45.19 -0.68 6.06
CA ARG A 123 -43.83 -1.21 6.21
C ARG A 123 -43.02 -0.98 4.92
N LYS A 124 -41.87 -0.33 5.03
CA LYS A 124 -40.90 -0.17 3.93
C LYS A 124 -40.48 -1.54 3.35
N PRO A 125 -40.20 -1.65 2.03
CA PRO A 125 -39.65 -2.86 1.42
C PRO A 125 -38.32 -3.29 2.06
N ILE A 126 -38.03 -4.59 2.07
CA ILE A 126 -36.78 -5.13 2.65
C ILE A 126 -35.53 -4.61 1.92
N ALA A 127 -35.64 -4.30 0.63
CA ALA A 127 -34.54 -3.75 -0.17
C ALA A 127 -33.98 -2.45 0.43
N ASP A 128 -34.87 -1.57 0.92
CA ASP A 128 -34.56 -0.19 1.33
C ASP A 128 -34.16 -0.05 2.81
N LEU A 129 -34.17 -1.15 3.56
CA LEU A 129 -33.83 -1.16 4.99
C LEU A 129 -32.31 -1.17 5.22
N ALA A 130 -31.86 -0.60 6.33
CA ALA A 130 -30.47 -0.74 6.77
C ALA A 130 -30.15 -2.20 7.18
N PRO A 131 -28.88 -2.67 7.11
CA PRO A 131 -28.51 -4.07 7.41
C PRO A 131 -29.01 -4.58 8.77
N LYS A 132 -28.94 -3.74 9.82
CA LYS A 132 -29.45 -4.07 11.16
C LYS A 132 -30.98 -4.25 11.19
N GLN A 133 -31.71 -3.46 10.40
CA GLN A 133 -33.16 -3.56 10.30
C GLN A 133 -33.60 -4.78 9.50
N LYS A 134 -32.86 -5.14 8.43
CA LYS A 134 -33.08 -6.40 7.69
C LYS A 134 -32.90 -7.61 8.60
N LYS A 135 -31.82 -7.63 9.40
CA LYS A 135 -31.55 -8.70 10.37
C LYS A 135 -32.69 -8.85 11.38
N ARG A 136 -33.09 -7.76 12.07
CA ARG A 136 -34.21 -7.78 13.04
C ARG A 136 -35.53 -8.27 12.43
N ARG A 137 -35.78 -7.95 11.16
CA ARG A 137 -37.02 -8.34 10.46
C ARG A 137 -37.03 -9.83 10.08
N ILE A 138 -35.87 -10.40 9.79
CA ILE A 138 -35.71 -11.81 9.40
C ILE A 138 -35.53 -12.70 10.64
N GLU A 139 -35.07 -12.16 11.77
CA GLU A 139 -34.82 -12.90 13.02
C GLU A 139 -36.03 -13.69 13.51
N ASN A 140 -37.23 -13.09 13.49
CA ASN A 140 -38.48 -13.76 13.84
C ASN A 140 -38.88 -14.88 12.86
N LEU A 141 -38.51 -14.74 11.58
CA LEU A 141 -38.78 -15.78 10.57
C LEU A 141 -37.76 -16.92 10.69
N ALA A 142 -36.49 -16.57 10.92
CA ALA A 142 -35.40 -17.52 11.09
C ALA A 142 -35.52 -18.33 12.40
N SER A 143 -36.18 -17.79 13.43
CA SER A 143 -36.47 -18.52 14.67
C SER A 143 -37.62 -19.52 14.53
N THR A 144 -38.45 -19.39 13.48
CA THR A 144 -39.66 -20.21 13.29
C THR A 144 -39.40 -21.46 12.44
N LEU A 145 -38.41 -21.39 11.53
CA LEU A 145 -38.11 -22.45 10.57
C LEU A 145 -36.78 -23.14 10.89
N SER A 146 -36.71 -24.46 10.65
CA SER A 146 -35.46 -25.22 10.71
C SER A 146 -34.48 -24.77 9.62
N TYR A 147 -33.18 -24.99 9.84
CA TYR A 147 -32.13 -24.69 8.85
C TYR A 147 -32.37 -25.40 7.51
N GLU A 148 -32.81 -26.66 7.56
CA GLU A 148 -33.10 -27.45 6.36
C GLU A 148 -34.26 -26.86 5.56
N GLU A 149 -35.35 -26.48 6.24
CA GLU A 149 -36.51 -25.84 5.61
C GLU A 149 -36.14 -24.50 4.98
N GLN A 150 -35.32 -23.69 5.66
CA GLN A 150 -34.80 -22.43 5.11
C GLN A 150 -33.98 -22.65 3.84
N SER A 151 -33.13 -23.69 3.82
CA SER A 151 -32.31 -24.03 2.67
C SER A 151 -33.16 -24.49 1.47
N LEU A 152 -34.16 -25.33 1.70
CA LEU A 152 -35.07 -25.83 0.65
C LEU A 152 -35.95 -24.72 0.07
N ILE A 153 -36.47 -23.83 0.91
CA ILE A 153 -37.24 -22.66 0.46
C ILE A 153 -36.37 -21.78 -0.44
N TYR A 154 -35.12 -21.54 -0.04
CA TYR A 154 -34.21 -20.71 -0.82
C TYR A 154 -33.87 -21.35 -2.17
N LEU A 155 -33.49 -22.63 -2.20
CA LEU A 155 -33.22 -23.39 -3.43
C LEU A 155 -34.43 -23.41 -4.37
N SER A 156 -35.62 -23.68 -3.84
CA SER A 156 -36.87 -23.69 -4.61
C SER A 156 -37.18 -22.31 -5.19
N SER A 157 -36.92 -21.24 -4.44
CA SER A 157 -37.11 -19.86 -4.91
C SER A 157 -36.13 -19.47 -6.02
N LEU A 158 -34.90 -19.99 -6.01
CA LEU A 158 -33.90 -19.75 -7.05
C LEU A 158 -34.28 -20.47 -8.35
N LYS A 159 -34.74 -21.72 -8.26
CA LYS A 159 -35.23 -22.49 -9.41
C LYS A 159 -36.46 -21.84 -10.05
N ALA A 160 -37.42 -21.40 -9.22
CA ALA A 160 -38.62 -20.70 -9.70
C ALA A 160 -38.31 -19.36 -10.41
N ARG A 161 -37.15 -18.75 -10.12
CA ARG A 161 -36.69 -17.50 -10.76
C ARG A 161 -35.80 -17.73 -11.98
N GLY A 162 -35.58 -18.98 -12.39
CA GLY A 162 -34.75 -19.33 -13.55
C GLY A 162 -33.25 -19.43 -13.25
N ASN A 163 -32.82 -19.26 -12.00
CA ASN A 163 -31.41 -19.39 -11.60
C ASN A 163 -31.09 -20.83 -11.17
N SER A 164 -31.32 -21.81 -12.06
CA SER A 164 -31.14 -23.23 -11.72
C SER A 164 -29.68 -23.55 -11.38
N ASP A 165 -28.73 -23.05 -12.17
CA ASP A 165 -27.30 -23.32 -11.97
C ASP A 165 -26.82 -22.89 -10.57
N VAL A 166 -27.30 -21.74 -10.09
CA VAL A 166 -26.97 -21.23 -8.75
C VAL A 166 -27.58 -22.12 -7.67
N ALA A 167 -28.81 -22.58 -7.88
CA ALA A 167 -29.48 -23.49 -6.94
C ALA A 167 -28.75 -24.85 -6.88
N ASP A 168 -28.35 -25.40 -8.02
CA ASP A 168 -27.68 -26.70 -8.07
C ASP A 168 -26.26 -26.63 -7.47
N ILE A 169 -25.54 -25.52 -7.68
CA ILE A 169 -24.26 -25.24 -7.00
C ILE A 169 -24.46 -25.14 -5.47
N LEU A 170 -25.47 -24.41 -5.01
CA LEU A 170 -25.74 -24.26 -3.58
C LEU A 170 -26.18 -25.58 -2.93
N ASP A 171 -27.03 -26.36 -3.58
CA ASP A 171 -27.45 -27.68 -3.12
C ASP A 171 -26.24 -28.62 -2.99
N TYR A 172 -25.33 -28.59 -3.97
CA TYR A 172 -24.08 -29.33 -3.92
C TYR A 172 -23.19 -28.90 -2.74
N LEU A 173 -23.01 -27.59 -2.51
CA LEU A 173 -22.18 -27.07 -1.42
C LEU A 173 -22.77 -27.32 -0.03
N LEU A 174 -24.11 -27.29 0.09
CA LEU A 174 -24.81 -27.63 1.33
C LEU A 174 -24.62 -29.11 1.69
N LYS A 175 -24.59 -30.01 0.69
CA LYS A 175 -24.34 -31.44 0.87
C LYS A 175 -22.86 -31.79 1.10
N ASN A 176 -21.93 -30.94 0.66
CA ASN A 176 -20.48 -31.21 0.68
C ASN A 176 -19.71 -30.04 1.34
N PRO A 177 -19.85 -29.83 2.66
CA PRO A 177 -19.26 -28.68 3.36
C PRO A 177 -17.72 -28.64 3.32
N GLU A 178 -17.06 -29.79 3.18
CA GLU A 178 -15.61 -29.91 3.03
C GLU A 178 -15.10 -29.27 1.74
N GLN A 179 -15.92 -29.24 0.68
CA GLN A 179 -15.55 -28.66 -0.61
C GLN A 179 -15.69 -27.14 -0.65
N VAL A 180 -16.42 -26.55 0.31
CA VAL A 180 -16.60 -25.09 0.41
C VAL A 180 -15.25 -24.38 0.53
N LYS A 181 -14.28 -24.97 1.27
CA LYS A 181 -12.93 -24.42 1.38
C LYS A 181 -12.21 -24.39 0.03
N ARG A 182 -12.28 -25.48 -0.73
CA ARG A 182 -11.66 -25.60 -2.05
C ARG A 182 -12.28 -24.64 -3.07
N VAL A 183 -13.60 -24.50 -3.06
CA VAL A 183 -14.31 -23.54 -3.92
C VAL A 183 -13.97 -22.10 -3.53
N LYS A 184 -13.88 -21.80 -2.22
CA LYS A 184 -13.45 -20.50 -1.73
C LYS A 184 -12.01 -20.18 -2.18
N GLU A 185 -11.10 -21.15 -2.12
CA GLU A 185 -9.73 -20.99 -2.61
C GLU A 185 -9.70 -20.79 -4.14
N PHE A 186 -10.47 -21.58 -4.89
CA PHE A 186 -10.54 -21.43 -6.34
C PHE A 186 -11.07 -20.05 -6.78
N ILE A 187 -12.11 -19.55 -6.12
CA ILE A 187 -12.75 -18.27 -6.46
C ILE A 187 -11.96 -17.08 -5.92
N PHE A 188 -11.51 -17.14 -4.66
CA PHE A 188 -10.95 -15.98 -3.95
C PHE A 188 -9.44 -16.06 -3.73
N SER A 189 -8.82 -17.24 -3.84
CA SER A 189 -7.37 -17.42 -3.74
C SER A 189 -6.69 -17.57 -5.10
N GLN A 190 -7.27 -17.02 -6.17
CA GLN A 190 -6.48 -16.74 -7.36
C GLN A 190 -5.34 -15.80 -6.96
N LYS A 191 -4.19 -16.36 -6.58
CA LYS A 191 -2.93 -15.64 -6.53
C LYS A 191 -2.82 -15.01 -7.91
N LYS A 192 -2.93 -13.68 -7.97
CA LYS A 192 -2.60 -12.96 -9.19
C LYS A 192 -1.22 -13.47 -9.61
N ASN A 193 -1.14 -14.07 -10.79
CA ASN A 193 0.11 -14.59 -11.36
C ASN A 193 1.01 -13.43 -11.79
N VAL A 194 1.24 -12.46 -10.90
CA VAL A 194 2.08 -11.30 -11.20
C VAL A 194 3.50 -11.81 -11.33
N MET A 195 4.11 -11.52 -12.49
CA MET A 195 5.52 -11.80 -12.73
C MET A 195 6.38 -11.11 -11.66
N SER A 196 7.36 -11.82 -11.11
CA SER A 196 8.31 -11.26 -10.14
C SER A 196 9.09 -10.08 -10.76
N SER A 197 9.44 -9.09 -9.94
CA SER A 197 10.22 -7.93 -10.38
C SER A 197 11.54 -8.31 -11.06
N GLU A 198 12.24 -9.33 -10.57
CA GLU A 198 13.51 -9.81 -11.14
C GLU A 198 13.31 -10.41 -12.54
N LYS A 199 12.34 -11.31 -12.69
CA LYS A 199 11.98 -11.88 -14.01
C LYS A 199 11.54 -10.80 -14.99
N ALA A 200 10.78 -9.80 -14.53
CA ALA A 200 10.37 -8.68 -15.37
C ALA A 200 11.54 -7.79 -15.78
N LEU A 201 12.50 -7.54 -14.88
CA LEU A 201 13.75 -6.83 -15.18
C LEU A 201 14.59 -7.62 -16.20
N GLY A 202 14.77 -8.92 -16.01
CA GLY A 202 15.49 -9.79 -16.94
C GLY A 202 14.85 -9.80 -18.32
N THR A 203 13.51 -9.88 -18.39
CA THR A 203 12.77 -9.80 -19.65
C THR A 203 12.95 -8.43 -20.32
N MET A 204 12.85 -7.34 -19.55
CA MET A 204 13.04 -5.97 -20.05
C MET A 204 14.43 -5.79 -20.67
N LEU A 205 15.48 -6.33 -20.05
CA LEU A 205 16.85 -6.27 -20.54
C LEU A 205 17.06 -7.17 -21.77
N SER A 206 16.56 -8.41 -21.72
CA SER A 206 16.70 -9.39 -22.81
C SER A 206 16.04 -8.90 -24.10
N LEU A 207 14.89 -8.23 -23.97
CA LEU A 207 14.15 -7.65 -25.09
C LEU A 207 14.57 -6.19 -25.41
N LYS A 208 15.58 -5.65 -24.73
CA LYS A 208 16.07 -4.26 -24.89
C LYS A 208 14.96 -3.21 -24.83
N LEU A 209 13.95 -3.42 -23.97
CA LEU A 209 12.81 -2.53 -23.85
C LEU A 209 13.18 -1.24 -23.10
N THR A 210 12.73 -0.12 -23.62
CA THR A 210 12.74 1.16 -22.90
C THR A 210 11.69 1.17 -21.79
N LYS A 211 11.82 2.09 -20.82
CA LYS A 211 10.80 2.32 -19.78
C LYS A 211 9.42 2.58 -20.38
N TRP A 212 9.36 3.36 -21.46
CA TRP A 212 8.10 3.69 -22.13
C TRP A 212 7.49 2.43 -22.76
N GLN A 213 8.25 1.69 -23.58
CA GLN A 213 7.77 0.44 -24.19
C GLN A 213 7.26 -0.57 -23.16
N TYR A 214 7.99 -0.76 -22.06
CA TYR A 214 7.55 -1.63 -20.97
C TYR A 214 6.22 -1.18 -20.36
N ASN A 215 6.06 0.12 -20.09
CA ASN A 215 4.83 0.63 -19.52
C ASN A 215 3.66 0.57 -20.51
N THR A 216 3.91 0.78 -21.79
CA THR A 216 2.90 0.61 -22.86
C THR A 216 2.43 -0.84 -22.92
N LEU A 217 3.36 -1.80 -22.99
CA LEU A 217 3.04 -3.24 -22.97
C LEU A 217 2.21 -3.62 -21.73
N ARG A 218 2.64 -3.15 -20.55
CA ARG A 218 1.92 -3.39 -19.30
C ARG A 218 0.50 -2.82 -19.35
N LYS A 219 0.33 -1.60 -19.86
CA LYS A 219 -1.00 -0.96 -19.97
C LYS A 219 -1.92 -1.74 -20.90
N SER A 220 -1.43 -2.14 -22.08
CA SER A 220 -2.23 -2.91 -23.04
C SER A 220 -2.72 -4.23 -22.45
N VAL A 221 -1.88 -4.95 -21.69
CA VAL A 221 -2.31 -6.19 -21.01
C VAL A 221 -3.29 -5.92 -19.85
N GLN A 222 -3.15 -4.79 -19.17
CA GLN A 222 -4.09 -4.37 -18.12
C GLN A 222 -5.44 -3.91 -18.68
N GLU A 223 -5.48 -3.33 -19.88
CA GLU A 223 -6.70 -2.96 -20.59
C GLU A 223 -7.54 -4.20 -20.94
N GLU A 224 -6.88 -5.33 -21.23
CA GLU A 224 -7.49 -6.66 -21.38
C GLU A 224 -7.88 -7.32 -20.04
N GLY A 225 -7.78 -6.60 -18.92
CA GLY A 225 -8.17 -7.08 -17.59
C GLY A 225 -7.13 -8.00 -16.92
N VAL A 226 -5.94 -8.18 -17.50
CA VAL A 226 -4.89 -9.07 -16.97
C VAL A 226 -3.80 -8.26 -16.26
N ASP A 227 -3.61 -8.50 -14.96
CA ASP A 227 -2.58 -7.84 -14.14
C ASP A 227 -1.33 -8.73 -14.02
N LEU A 228 -0.64 -8.95 -15.14
CA LEU A 228 0.51 -9.86 -15.23
C LEU A 228 1.85 -9.20 -14.86
N PHE A 229 2.09 -7.98 -15.35
CA PHE A 229 3.40 -7.34 -15.26
C PHE A 229 3.51 -6.43 -14.02
N PRO A 230 4.61 -6.51 -13.26
CA PRO A 230 4.83 -5.63 -12.11
C PRO A 230 4.98 -4.18 -12.57
N SER A 231 4.74 -3.24 -11.65
CA SER A 231 4.96 -1.83 -11.93
C SER A 231 6.43 -1.53 -12.23
N TYR A 232 6.71 -0.49 -13.01
CA TYR A 232 8.09 -0.05 -13.25
C TYR A 232 8.82 0.34 -11.95
N TYR A 233 8.09 0.83 -10.95
CA TYR A 233 8.66 1.14 -9.63
C TYR A 233 9.20 -0.12 -8.93
N SER A 234 8.50 -1.24 -9.04
CA SER A 234 8.97 -2.52 -8.52
C SER A 234 10.24 -3.01 -9.24
N ILE A 235 10.31 -2.82 -10.57
CA ILE A 235 11.53 -3.09 -11.35
C ILE A 235 12.67 -2.17 -10.95
N GLN A 236 12.39 -0.89 -10.67
CA GLN A 236 13.40 0.06 -10.23
C GLN A 236 14.04 -0.37 -8.91
N LYS A 237 13.26 -0.92 -7.97
CA LYS A 237 13.82 -1.51 -6.74
C LYS A 237 14.74 -2.68 -7.04
N ALA A 238 14.31 -3.60 -7.90
CA ALA A 238 15.16 -4.71 -8.34
C ALA A 238 16.45 -4.22 -9.04
N LYS A 239 16.39 -3.11 -9.81
CA LYS A 239 17.60 -2.47 -10.38
C LYS A 239 18.53 -1.93 -9.30
N LEU A 240 18.00 -1.30 -8.25
CA LEU A 240 18.81 -0.76 -7.17
C LEU A 240 19.54 -1.86 -6.39
N GLU A 241 18.91 -3.01 -6.21
CA GLU A 241 19.55 -4.22 -5.64
C GLU A 241 20.68 -4.78 -6.52
N CYS A 242 20.75 -4.35 -7.79
CA CYS A 242 21.79 -4.74 -8.74
C CYS A 242 22.97 -3.76 -8.79
N TYR A 243 22.92 -2.63 -8.08
CA TYR A 243 23.92 -1.59 -8.17
C TYR A 243 24.90 -1.65 -6.99
N PRO A 244 26.19 -1.30 -7.20
CA PRO A 244 27.13 -1.10 -6.12
C PRO A 244 26.67 0.02 -5.16
N PRO A 245 27.24 0.08 -3.94
CA PRO A 245 27.02 1.19 -3.02
C PRO A 245 27.34 2.55 -3.66
N LYS A 246 26.56 3.57 -3.36
CA LYS A 246 26.69 4.89 -4.02
C LYS A 246 28.01 5.56 -3.71
N GLU A 247 28.53 5.36 -2.50
CA GLU A 247 29.83 5.85 -2.04
C GLU A 247 31.03 5.26 -2.80
N ASP A 248 30.83 4.19 -3.55
CA ASP A 248 31.86 3.52 -4.33
C ASP A 248 31.75 3.78 -5.83
N ILE A 249 30.77 4.61 -6.23
CA ILE A 249 30.53 5.03 -7.61
C ILE A 249 30.89 6.51 -7.72
N GLU A 250 31.83 6.82 -8.59
CA GLU A 250 32.23 8.18 -8.93
C GLU A 250 31.83 8.46 -10.37
N ILE A 251 31.04 9.52 -10.58
CA ILE A 251 30.58 9.95 -11.90
C ILE A 251 30.92 11.42 -12.04
N THR A 252 31.66 11.73 -13.09
CA THR A 252 31.95 13.07 -13.57
C THR A 252 31.38 13.23 -14.97
N ASP A 253 31.45 14.44 -15.53
CA ASP A 253 30.96 14.68 -16.90
C ASP A 253 31.76 13.88 -17.95
N MET A 254 33.05 13.60 -17.67
CA MET A 254 33.97 12.92 -18.59
C MET A 254 34.20 11.44 -18.26
N SER A 255 33.78 10.95 -17.10
CA SER A 255 34.11 9.59 -16.68
C SER A 255 33.15 9.02 -15.65
N ALA A 256 33.09 7.70 -15.61
CA ALA A 256 32.44 6.96 -14.53
C ALA A 256 33.36 5.84 -14.07
N GLN A 257 33.57 5.71 -12.76
CA GLN A 257 34.39 4.64 -12.19
C GLN A 257 33.75 4.07 -10.93
N ILE A 258 34.05 2.80 -10.68
CA ILE A 258 33.54 2.04 -9.55
C ILE A 258 34.73 1.38 -8.85
N LYS A 259 34.75 1.35 -7.52
CA LYS A 259 35.79 0.60 -6.79
C LYS A 259 35.72 -0.88 -7.16
N ILE A 260 36.86 -1.44 -7.57
CA ILE A 260 36.95 -2.85 -8.02
C ILE A 260 36.46 -3.81 -6.92
N GLN A 261 36.82 -3.55 -5.66
CA GLN A 261 36.40 -4.40 -4.53
C GLN A 261 34.87 -4.47 -4.40
N SER A 262 34.18 -3.34 -4.55
CA SER A 262 32.72 -3.27 -4.45
C SER A 262 32.03 -4.01 -5.60
N LEU A 263 32.63 -3.95 -6.80
CA LEU A 263 32.17 -4.72 -7.96
C LEU A 263 32.36 -6.23 -7.75
N LEU A 264 33.50 -6.64 -7.19
CA LEU A 264 33.79 -8.05 -6.87
C LEU A 264 32.85 -8.59 -5.79
N ASN A 265 32.65 -7.84 -4.70
CA ASN A 265 31.73 -8.22 -3.61
C ASN A 265 30.32 -8.43 -4.14
N LEU A 266 29.78 -7.45 -4.86
CA LEU A 266 28.43 -7.54 -5.44
C LEU A 266 28.32 -8.72 -6.42
N THR A 267 29.35 -8.95 -7.23
CA THR A 267 29.36 -10.08 -8.17
C THR A 267 29.36 -11.42 -7.43
N ALA A 268 30.19 -11.56 -6.40
CA ALA A 268 30.25 -12.77 -5.58
C ALA A 268 28.91 -13.03 -4.88
N GLU A 269 28.31 -12.03 -4.23
CA GLU A 269 27.00 -12.16 -3.57
C GLU A 269 25.91 -12.64 -4.53
N ARG A 270 25.89 -12.12 -5.76
CA ARG A 270 24.90 -12.52 -6.76
C ARG A 270 25.16 -13.91 -7.31
N LEU A 271 26.41 -14.30 -7.49
CA LEU A 271 26.74 -15.68 -7.86
C LEU A 271 26.30 -16.66 -6.77
N LEU A 272 26.58 -16.34 -5.50
CA LEU A 272 26.18 -17.17 -4.37
C LEU A 272 24.66 -17.41 -4.33
N LYS A 273 23.86 -16.36 -4.58
CA LYS A 273 22.39 -16.47 -4.69
C LYS A 273 21.94 -17.42 -5.81
N VAL A 274 22.67 -17.49 -6.92
CA VAL A 274 22.32 -18.34 -8.08
C VAL A 274 22.79 -19.78 -7.87
N THR A 275 23.95 -19.97 -7.26
CA THR A 275 24.55 -21.30 -7.02
C THR A 275 23.99 -22.03 -5.80
N GLU A 276 23.12 -21.37 -5.01
CA GLU A 276 22.51 -21.91 -3.78
C GLU A 276 23.54 -22.50 -2.79
N VAL A 277 24.79 -22.01 -2.82
CA VAL A 277 25.82 -22.48 -1.89
C VAL A 277 25.45 -21.99 -0.49
N GLY A 278 25.17 -22.93 0.42
CA GLY A 278 24.87 -22.61 1.81
C GLY A 278 26.00 -21.82 2.48
N ASN A 279 25.65 -21.01 3.49
CA ASN A 279 26.58 -20.15 4.24
C ASN A 279 27.67 -20.92 5.03
N ASP A 280 27.62 -22.25 5.05
CA ASP A 280 28.45 -23.10 5.91
C ASP A 280 29.81 -23.47 5.30
N LYS A 281 30.15 -22.96 4.11
CA LYS A 281 31.42 -23.24 3.44
C LYS A 281 32.47 -22.17 3.75
N ASN A 282 33.57 -22.56 4.38
CA ASN A 282 34.51 -21.63 5.01
C ASN A 282 35.50 -20.94 4.04
N LYS A 283 35.65 -21.42 2.80
CA LYS A 283 36.56 -20.81 1.82
C LYS A 283 36.04 -20.94 0.39
N LEU A 284 35.77 -19.79 -0.22
CA LEU A 284 35.35 -19.65 -1.61
C LEU A 284 36.40 -18.87 -2.38
N GLU A 285 36.73 -19.32 -3.59
CA GLU A 285 37.71 -18.68 -4.47
C GLU A 285 37.03 -18.27 -5.78
N LEU A 286 36.96 -16.96 -6.03
CA LEU A 286 36.42 -16.39 -7.27
C LEU A 286 37.56 -16.03 -8.21
N ILE A 287 37.72 -16.82 -9.27
CA ILE A 287 38.67 -16.55 -10.36
C ILE A 287 37.98 -15.65 -11.38
N SER A 288 38.56 -14.47 -11.62
CA SER A 288 38.07 -13.48 -12.57
C SER A 288 39.16 -13.10 -13.58
N LYS A 289 38.76 -12.67 -14.79
CA LYS A 289 39.64 -11.95 -15.72
C LYS A 289 39.22 -10.49 -15.77
N TRP A 290 40.15 -9.62 -16.14
CA TRP A 290 39.89 -8.20 -16.35
C TRP A 290 40.73 -7.69 -17.52
N GLY A 291 40.35 -6.54 -18.07
CA GLY A 291 41.05 -5.91 -19.18
C GLY A 291 40.45 -4.55 -19.49
N PHE A 292 41.03 -3.87 -20.48
CA PHE A 292 40.57 -2.57 -20.94
C PHE A 292 40.67 -2.49 -22.45
N ASP A 293 39.82 -1.67 -23.05
CA ASP A 293 39.79 -1.44 -24.49
C ASP A 293 39.37 -0.01 -24.82
N GLY A 294 39.77 0.48 -25.99
CA GLY A 294 39.43 1.80 -26.51
C GLY A 294 38.68 1.70 -27.84
N ALA A 295 37.58 2.42 -27.97
CA ALA A 295 36.78 2.47 -29.19
C ALA A 295 36.57 3.92 -29.63
N SER A 296 36.96 4.24 -30.86
CA SER A 296 36.74 5.55 -31.50
C SER A 296 35.43 5.58 -32.30
N ASN A 297 35.17 6.69 -33.00
CA ASN A 297 33.97 6.93 -33.82
C ASN A 297 32.65 6.89 -33.03
N GLN A 298 32.69 7.38 -31.79
CA GLN A 298 31.49 7.59 -30.98
C GLN A 298 30.76 8.86 -31.41
N SER A 299 29.49 8.99 -31.00
CA SER A 299 28.69 10.18 -31.32
C SER A 299 29.11 11.35 -30.43
N ASN A 300 29.44 12.49 -31.03
CA ASN A 300 29.74 13.72 -30.28
C ASN A 300 28.45 14.44 -29.85
N TYR A 301 28.31 14.69 -28.56
CA TYR A 301 27.17 15.44 -28.02
C TYR A 301 27.51 16.92 -27.91
N LYS A 302 26.48 17.79 -28.02
CA LYS A 302 26.64 19.26 -27.94
C LYS A 302 26.64 19.78 -26.50
N GLN A 303 27.09 18.96 -25.55
CA GLN A 303 27.13 19.34 -24.14
C GLN A 303 28.33 20.25 -23.91
N ARG A 304 28.17 21.26 -23.05
CA ARG A 304 29.26 22.17 -22.70
C ARG A 304 30.20 21.45 -21.73
N SER A 305 31.42 21.14 -22.17
CA SER A 305 32.50 20.66 -21.30
C SER A 305 33.35 21.83 -20.81
N GLU A 306 33.96 21.67 -19.63
CA GLU A 306 35.00 22.55 -19.11
C GLU A 306 36.38 22.24 -19.72
N THR A 307 36.54 21.06 -20.32
CA THR A 307 37.77 20.59 -20.98
C THR A 307 37.67 20.72 -22.50
N ASN A 308 38.82 20.72 -23.18
CA ASN A 308 38.93 20.71 -24.66
C ASN A 308 38.79 19.29 -25.26
N GLU A 309 38.45 18.29 -24.44
CA GLU A 309 38.25 16.90 -24.85
C GLU A 309 36.83 16.72 -25.40
N ASP A 310 36.66 15.83 -26.37
CA ASP A 310 35.37 15.51 -26.98
C ASP A 310 34.94 14.06 -26.71
N ASP A 311 33.70 13.72 -27.04
CA ASP A 311 33.13 12.40 -26.76
C ASP A 311 33.43 11.39 -27.91
N SER A 312 34.44 11.65 -28.75
CA SER A 312 34.65 10.92 -30.00
C SER A 312 35.23 9.52 -29.79
N SER A 313 35.89 9.30 -28.65
CA SER A 313 36.41 8.00 -28.24
C SER A 313 36.02 7.65 -26.80
N VAL A 314 35.82 6.36 -26.56
CA VAL A 314 35.52 5.79 -25.25
C VAL A 314 36.62 4.81 -24.88
N PHE A 315 37.16 4.94 -23.69
CA PHE A 315 38.05 3.95 -23.08
C PHE A 315 37.37 3.30 -21.88
N MET A 316 37.39 1.97 -21.82
CA MET A 316 36.61 1.21 -20.86
C MET A 316 37.42 0.08 -20.21
N GLY A 317 37.36 -0.01 -18.89
CA GLY A 317 37.86 -1.12 -18.09
C GLY A 317 36.74 -2.09 -17.72
N SER A 318 36.99 -3.39 -17.86
CA SER A 318 36.00 -4.44 -17.62
C SER A 318 36.55 -5.62 -16.84
N LEU A 319 35.66 -6.34 -16.15
CA LEU A 319 35.93 -7.51 -15.34
C LEU A 319 34.87 -8.59 -15.62
N VAL A 320 35.29 -9.85 -15.65
CA VAL A 320 34.43 -11.01 -15.90
C VAL A 320 34.72 -12.10 -14.87
N PRO A 321 33.74 -12.55 -14.07
CA PRO A 321 33.91 -13.74 -13.24
C PRO A 321 33.94 -15.00 -14.11
N ILE A 322 34.98 -15.83 -13.95
CA ILE A 322 35.16 -17.04 -14.76
C ILE A 322 34.73 -18.29 -13.99
N LYS A 323 35.23 -18.46 -12.75
CA LYS A 323 34.98 -19.65 -11.93
C LYS A 323 34.80 -19.28 -10.47
N LEU A 324 33.86 -19.95 -9.79
CA LEU A 324 33.74 -19.97 -8.34
C LEU A 324 34.06 -21.39 -7.86
N ILE A 325 35.07 -21.51 -7.00
CA ILE A 325 35.55 -22.79 -6.47
C ILE A 325 35.31 -22.81 -4.97
N CYS A 326 34.90 -23.97 -4.46
CA CYS A 326 34.80 -24.24 -3.04
C CYS A 326 35.44 -25.59 -2.73
N GLU A 327 36.49 -25.61 -1.91
CA GLU A 327 37.17 -26.86 -1.50
C GLU A 327 37.45 -27.78 -2.71
N GLU A 328 38.04 -27.21 -3.76
CA GLU A 328 38.37 -27.88 -5.03
C GLU A 328 37.18 -28.26 -5.94
N GLN A 329 35.93 -28.09 -5.47
CA GLN A 329 34.74 -28.24 -6.30
C GLN A 329 34.38 -26.95 -7.04
N VAL A 330 34.16 -27.05 -8.35
CA VAL A 330 33.67 -25.93 -9.17
C VAL A 330 32.17 -25.76 -8.94
N MET A 331 31.79 -24.66 -8.30
CA MET A 331 30.39 -24.32 -8.01
C MET A 331 29.75 -23.51 -9.15
N PHE A 332 30.54 -22.66 -9.79
CA PHE A 332 30.14 -21.91 -10.98
C PHE A 332 31.29 -21.89 -11.97
N GLN A 333 30.95 -22.07 -13.24
CA GLN A 333 31.86 -21.83 -14.34
C GLN A 333 31.07 -21.17 -15.46
N SER A 334 31.58 -20.03 -15.95
CA SER A 334 30.99 -19.41 -17.13
C SER A 334 31.10 -20.38 -18.31
N SER A 335 29.95 -20.74 -18.89
CA SER A 335 29.86 -21.63 -20.05
C SER A 335 30.51 -21.01 -21.29
N ILE A 336 30.60 -19.67 -21.35
CA ILE A 336 31.23 -18.95 -22.46
C ILE A 336 31.95 -17.72 -21.90
N THR A 337 33.27 -17.70 -22.01
CA THR A 337 34.12 -16.68 -21.37
C THR A 337 34.20 -15.36 -22.15
N ASN A 338 33.71 -15.29 -23.39
CA ASN A 338 33.84 -14.14 -24.29
C ASN A 338 32.48 -13.58 -24.76
N ILE A 339 31.47 -13.58 -23.89
CA ILE A 339 30.17 -12.95 -24.18
C ILE A 339 29.99 -11.69 -23.34
N GLU A 340 29.62 -10.59 -24.01
CA GLU A 340 29.34 -9.27 -23.43
C GLU A 340 28.38 -9.30 -22.24
N ILE A 341 27.44 -10.25 -22.22
CA ILE A 341 26.44 -10.45 -21.16
C ILE A 341 27.08 -10.71 -19.78
N THR A 342 28.28 -11.30 -19.76
CA THR A 342 29.01 -11.59 -18.51
C THR A 342 30.00 -10.50 -18.10
N THR A 343 30.21 -9.52 -18.99
CA THR A 343 31.16 -8.43 -18.79
C THR A 343 30.59 -7.38 -17.85
N ARG A 344 31.35 -7.06 -16.80
CA ARG A 344 31.06 -5.99 -15.85
C ARG A 344 32.00 -4.82 -16.09
N PHE A 345 31.46 -3.62 -16.18
CA PHE A 345 32.29 -2.43 -16.35
C PHE A 345 32.76 -1.90 -15.00
N ASN A 346 34.03 -1.54 -14.96
CA ASN A 346 34.69 -0.98 -13.78
C ASN A 346 35.01 0.51 -13.96
N LYS A 347 35.42 0.91 -15.16
CA LYS A 347 35.75 2.29 -15.49
C LYS A 347 35.36 2.59 -16.93
N CYS A 348 34.90 3.81 -17.18
CA CYS A 348 34.64 4.36 -18.49
C CYS A 348 35.13 5.80 -18.50
N THR A 349 35.89 6.19 -19.51
CA THR A 349 36.43 7.53 -19.67
C THR A 349 36.27 7.94 -21.12
N LEU A 350 35.77 9.16 -21.34
CA LEU A 350 35.74 9.80 -22.65
C LEU A 350 37.13 10.40 -22.89
N ILE A 351 37.69 10.14 -24.08
CA ILE A 351 39.06 10.55 -24.46
C ILE A 351 39.01 11.32 -25.77
#